data_AF-A0A444WZH8-F1
#
_entry.id   AF-A0A444WZH8-F1
#
_cell.length_a   1.000
_cell.length_b   1.000
_cell.length_c   1.000
_cell.angle_alpha   90.00
_cell.angle_beta   90.00
_cell.angle_gamma   90.00
#
_symmetry.space_group_name_H-M   'P 1'
#
loop_
_entity.id
_entity.type
_entity.pdbx_description
1 polymer ?
#
loop_
_entity_poly.entity_id
_entity_poly.type
_entity_poly.pdbx_seq_one_letter_code
_entity_poly.pdbx_strand_id
1 'polypeptide(L)'
;MGSEGKINSLIDKGQFWRLATSSFLHANVGHLLINCYSLNSVGPTVEIFSGPKRFLAVYFASAIASSAMSYWFCRMPAVGASGAIFGLVGSVAVFVLRHKDIVGGGKEDLLHIAHVIALNMLIGLLSNGIDNWGHLGGLIGGVAASWLIGPAWKHESTSRDGRRLFTDSAPLYKLFKNKRVPKQWK
;
A
#
# COMPACT_ATOMS: atom_id res chain seq x y z
N MET A 1 -10.27 23.76 18.83
CA MET A 1 -9.67 23.47 17.51
C MET A 1 -8.69 22.33 17.73
N GLY A 2 -8.85 21.11 17.21
CA GLY A 2 -9.40 20.72 15.91
C GLY A 2 -8.32 19.90 15.19
N SER A 3 -7.71 18.93 15.87
CA SER A 3 -6.74 18.06 15.20
C SER A 3 -7.49 17.25 14.15
N GLU A 4 -7.04 17.20 12.91
CA GLU A 4 -7.53 16.35 11.81
C GLU A 4 -7.29 14.85 12.02
N GLY A 5 -6.95 14.43 13.24
CA GLY A 5 -6.63 13.04 13.54
C GLY A 5 -7.84 12.11 13.45
N LYS A 6 -7.57 10.81 13.37
CA LYS A 6 -8.59 9.77 13.49
C LYS A 6 -9.08 9.78 14.93
N ILE A 7 -10.29 10.33 15.14
CA ILE A 7 -10.96 10.44 16.44
C ILE A 7 -12.36 9.85 16.27
N ASN A 8 -12.60 8.68 16.88
CA ASN A 8 -13.82 7.90 16.64
C ASN A 8 -15.10 8.70 16.92
N SER A 9 -15.19 9.38 18.07
CA SER A 9 -16.39 10.15 18.44
C SER A 9 -16.72 11.31 17.50
N LEU A 10 -15.76 11.81 16.72
CA LEU A 10 -16.00 12.82 15.69
C LEU A 10 -16.36 12.20 14.34
N ILE A 11 -15.77 11.04 14.02
CA ILE A 11 -16.15 10.24 12.86
C ILE A 11 -17.61 9.79 12.98
N ASP A 12 -18.03 9.35 14.17
CA ASP A 12 -19.43 8.97 14.46
C ASP A 12 -20.42 10.13 14.26
N LYS A 13 -19.93 11.37 14.37
CA LYS A 13 -20.70 12.61 14.11
C LYS A 13 -20.63 13.06 12.64
N GLY A 14 -20.13 12.21 11.74
CA GLY A 14 -20.08 12.45 10.31
C GLY A 14 -18.79 13.08 9.78
N GLN A 15 -17.74 13.23 10.60
CA GLN A 15 -16.46 13.80 10.15
C GLN A 15 -15.58 12.75 9.44
N PHE A 16 -16.11 12.14 8.38
CA PHE A 16 -15.46 11.03 7.66
C PHE A 16 -14.14 11.38 6.98
N TRP A 17 -13.91 12.66 6.67
CA TRP A 17 -12.64 13.12 6.10
C TRP A 17 -11.43 12.78 6.99
N ARG A 18 -11.65 12.62 8.30
CA ARG A 18 -10.63 12.17 9.28
C ARG A 18 -10.05 10.81 8.98
N LEU A 19 -10.76 9.96 8.22
CA LEU A 19 -10.22 8.68 7.76
C LEU A 19 -9.09 8.86 6.72
N ALA A 20 -9.08 10.00 6.03
CA ALA A 20 -8.06 10.37 5.06
C ALA A 20 -7.06 11.40 5.62
N THR A 21 -7.53 12.44 6.31
CA THR A 21 -6.69 13.56 6.74
C THR A 21 -5.76 13.21 7.90
N SER A 22 -6.10 12.21 8.71
CA SER A 22 -5.28 11.73 9.83
C SER A 22 -3.87 11.28 9.41
N SER A 23 -3.71 10.78 8.18
CA SER A 23 -2.43 10.28 7.67
C SER A 23 -1.42 11.38 7.35
N PHE A 24 -1.86 12.64 7.24
CA PHE A 24 -0.99 13.79 7.01
C PHE A 24 -0.50 14.44 8.30
N LEU A 25 -1.16 14.15 9.43
CA LEU A 25 -0.76 14.66 10.74
C LEU A 25 0.31 13.80 11.39
N HIS A 26 1.13 14.41 12.22
CA HIS A 26 2.18 13.73 12.97
C HIS A 26 2.17 14.23 14.42
N ALA A 27 2.41 13.32 15.36
CA ALA A 27 2.35 13.62 16.79
C ALA A 27 3.46 14.58 17.26
N ASN A 28 4.63 14.51 16.62
CA ASN A 28 5.78 15.36 16.88
C ASN A 28 6.76 15.31 15.69
N VAL A 29 7.81 16.13 15.74
CA VAL A 29 8.84 16.21 14.67
C VAL A 29 9.57 14.89 14.50
N GLY A 30 9.91 14.17 15.58
CA GLY A 30 10.58 12.88 15.48
C GLY A 30 9.74 11.85 14.73
N HIS A 31 8.43 11.79 15.03
CA HIS A 31 7.48 10.92 14.33
C HIS A 31 7.35 11.30 12.84
N LEU A 32 7.37 12.59 12.50
CA LEU A 32 7.41 13.03 11.10
C LEU A 32 8.70 12.57 10.40
N LEU A 33 9.86 12.79 11.01
CA LEU A 33 11.16 12.42 10.42
C LEU A 33 11.27 10.92 10.17
N ILE A 34 10.80 10.08 11.12
CA ILE A 34 10.78 8.63 10.95
C ILE A 34 9.88 8.24 9.78
N ASN A 35 8.67 8.81 9.67
CA ASN A 35 7.79 8.51 8.53
C ASN A 35 8.38 8.98 7.20
N CYS A 36 9.02 10.15 7.15
CA CYS A 36 9.70 10.62 5.95
C CYS A 36 10.84 9.68 5.54
N TYR A 37 11.66 9.25 6.51
CA TYR A 37 12.72 8.29 6.28
C TYR A 37 12.18 6.95 5.76
N SER A 38 11.17 6.39 6.44
CA SER A 38 10.54 5.12 6.03
C SER A 38 9.88 5.23 4.66
N LEU A 39 9.17 6.33 4.38
CA LEU A 39 8.57 6.58 3.08
C LEU A 39 9.63 6.70 1.99
N ASN A 40 10.74 7.39 2.25
CA ASN A 40 11.85 7.50 1.30
C ASN A 40 12.57 6.15 1.08
N SER A 41 12.55 5.25 2.06
CA SER A 41 13.15 3.92 1.93
C SER A 41 12.35 2.98 1.03
N VAL A 42 11.00 3.04 1.06
CA VAL A 42 10.15 2.10 0.30
C VAL A 42 9.46 2.75 -0.91
N GLY A 43 9.14 4.04 -0.82
CA GLY A 43 8.36 4.76 -1.82
C GLY A 43 8.98 4.78 -3.21
N PRO A 44 10.26 5.17 -3.35
CA PRO A 44 10.94 5.16 -4.65
C PRO A 44 10.91 3.79 -5.32
N THR A 45 11.09 2.70 -4.56
CA THR A 45 11.01 1.33 -5.09
C THR A 45 9.64 1.04 -5.68
N VAL A 46 8.56 1.37 -4.96
CA VAL A 46 7.19 1.17 -5.44
C VAL A 46 6.89 2.05 -6.66
N GLU A 47 7.33 3.30 -6.64
CA GLU A 47 7.15 4.21 -7.77
C GLU A 47 7.90 3.75 -9.02
N ILE A 48 9.13 3.22 -8.89
CA ILE A 48 9.93 2.71 -10.02
C ILE A 48 9.20 1.56 -10.73
N PHE A 49 8.68 0.57 -10.01
CA PHE A 49 8.06 -0.58 -10.67
C PHE A 49 6.60 -0.35 -11.09
N SER A 50 5.87 0.54 -10.40
CA SER A 50 4.43 0.71 -10.64
C SER A 50 4.07 2.03 -11.33
N GLY A 51 4.98 3.00 -11.33
CA GLY A 51 4.73 4.37 -11.76
C GLY A 51 3.94 5.20 -10.73
N PRO A 52 3.96 6.54 -10.88
CA PRO A 52 3.44 7.48 -9.88
C PRO A 52 1.95 7.31 -9.60
N LYS A 53 1.14 7.02 -10.63
CA LYS A 53 -0.32 6.88 -10.48
C LYS A 53 -0.71 5.70 -9.58
N ARG A 54 -0.03 4.56 -9.75
CA ARG A 54 -0.29 3.36 -8.96
C ARG A 54 0.28 3.48 -7.57
N PHE A 55 1.48 4.07 -7.45
CA PHE A 55 2.06 4.43 -6.16
C PHE A 55 1.08 5.26 -5.31
N LEU A 56 0.56 6.37 -5.85
CA LEU A 56 -0.40 7.22 -5.13
C LEU A 56 -1.69 6.48 -4.79
N ALA A 57 -2.23 5.70 -5.72
CA ALA A 57 -3.45 4.93 -5.48
C ALA A 57 -3.26 3.89 -4.36
N VAL A 58 -2.15 3.16 -4.34
CA VAL A 58 -1.80 2.22 -3.26
C VAL A 58 -1.62 2.99 -1.95
N TYR A 59 -0.88 4.10 -1.95
CA TYR A 59 -0.64 4.90 -0.74
C TYR A 59 -1.94 5.37 -0.10
N PHE A 60 -2.83 6.01 -0.88
CA PHE A 60 -4.09 6.53 -0.36
C PHE A 60 -5.09 5.43 0.02
N ALA A 61 -5.17 4.34 -0.74
CA ALA A 61 -5.99 3.19 -0.36
C ALA A 61 -5.53 2.59 0.98
N SER A 62 -4.21 2.50 1.17
CA SER A 62 -3.61 2.01 2.42
C SER A 62 -3.85 2.97 3.58
N ALA A 63 -3.74 4.29 3.37
CA ALA A 63 -4.02 5.32 4.37
C ALA A 63 -5.48 5.22 4.88
N ILE A 64 -6.43 5.10 3.96
CA ILE A 64 -7.86 4.99 4.29
C ILE A 64 -8.13 3.66 5.00
N ALA A 65 -7.61 2.55 4.48
CA ALA A 65 -7.78 1.22 5.09
C ALA A 65 -7.17 1.15 6.50
N SER A 66 -6.02 1.81 6.71
CA SER A 66 -5.38 1.98 8.00
C SER A 66 -6.30 2.67 9.00
N SER A 67 -6.79 3.87 8.65
CA SER A 67 -7.69 4.63 9.53
C SER A 67 -9.02 3.91 9.76
N ALA A 68 -9.55 3.22 8.76
CA ALA A 68 -10.79 2.45 8.87
C ALA A 68 -10.64 1.25 9.82
N MET A 69 -9.57 0.45 9.68
CA MET A 69 -9.31 -0.67 10.59
C MET A 69 -9.05 -0.16 12.01
N SER A 70 -8.25 0.90 12.14
CA SER A 70 -8.01 1.54 13.43
C SER A 70 -9.30 2.08 14.07
N TYR A 71 -10.19 2.69 13.30
CA TYR A 71 -11.49 3.17 13.81
C TYR A 71 -12.29 2.03 14.45
N TRP A 72 -12.32 0.85 13.83
CA TRP A 72 -13.08 -0.30 14.35
C TRP A 72 -12.44 -0.96 15.59
N PHE A 73 -11.10 -1.07 15.62
CA PHE A 73 -10.42 -1.89 16.63
C PHE A 73 -9.59 -1.10 17.66
N CYS A 74 -9.35 0.19 17.44
CA CYS A 74 -8.59 1.06 18.32
C CYS A 74 -9.36 2.33 18.66
N ARG A 75 -9.73 2.49 19.94
CA ARG A 75 -10.48 3.67 20.42
C ARG A 75 -9.61 4.91 20.60
N MET A 76 -8.29 4.73 20.70
CA MET A 76 -7.36 5.84 20.90
C MET A 76 -7.27 6.70 19.62
N PRO A 77 -7.05 8.03 19.76
CA PRO A 77 -6.75 8.88 18.64
C PRO A 77 -5.49 8.41 17.89
N ALA A 78 -5.51 8.49 16.56
CA ALA A 78 -4.36 8.13 15.73
C ALA A 78 -4.05 9.20 14.68
N VAL A 79 -2.76 9.36 14.38
CA VAL A 79 -2.20 10.23 13.35
C VAL A 79 -0.98 9.56 12.74
N GLY A 80 -0.66 9.88 11.49
CA GLY A 80 0.61 9.51 10.86
C GLY A 80 0.47 8.72 9.58
N ALA A 81 1.50 8.83 8.74
CA ALA A 81 1.58 8.15 7.45
C ALA A 81 1.93 6.65 7.55
N SER A 82 2.29 6.15 8.74
CA SER A 82 2.88 4.81 8.92
C SER A 82 2.00 3.67 8.39
N GLY A 83 0.68 3.76 8.53
CA GLY A 83 -0.24 2.80 7.92
C GLY A 83 -0.15 2.75 6.38
N ALA A 84 -0.04 3.92 5.74
CA ALA A 84 0.15 4.00 4.29
C ALA A 84 1.50 3.39 3.86
N ILE A 85 2.55 3.62 4.65
CA ILE A 85 3.89 3.06 4.44
C ILE A 85 3.88 1.52 4.58
N PHE A 86 3.19 0.97 5.57
CA PHE A 86 2.97 -0.47 5.70
C PHE A 86 2.28 -1.05 4.45
N GLY A 87 1.33 -0.32 3.87
CA GLY A 87 0.72 -0.69 2.60
C GLY A 87 1.69 -0.70 1.42
N LEU A 88 2.63 0.26 1.36
CA LEU A 88 3.71 0.25 0.35
C LEU A 88 4.64 -0.94 0.54
N VAL A 89 5.01 -1.29 1.78
CA VAL A 89 5.77 -2.52 2.07
C VAL A 89 5.00 -3.76 1.59
N GLY A 90 3.68 -3.82 1.83
CA GLY A 90 2.81 -4.84 1.27
C GLY A 90 2.78 -4.87 -0.26
N SER A 91 2.87 -3.70 -0.91
CA SER A 91 2.96 -3.60 -2.37
C SER A 91 4.25 -4.20 -2.92
N VAL A 92 5.38 -3.98 -2.25
CA VAL A 92 6.65 -4.65 -2.59
C VAL A 92 6.53 -6.16 -2.47
N ALA A 93 5.91 -6.67 -1.40
CA ALA A 93 5.69 -8.12 -1.23
C ALA A 93 4.85 -8.71 -2.38
N VAL A 94 3.76 -8.03 -2.77
CA VAL A 94 2.95 -8.44 -3.93
C VAL A 94 3.76 -8.44 -5.21
N PHE A 95 4.61 -7.43 -5.43
CA PHE A 95 5.48 -7.36 -6.60
C PHE A 95 6.46 -8.54 -6.65
N VAL A 96 7.17 -8.80 -5.55
CA VAL A 96 8.14 -9.90 -5.44
C VAL A 96 7.46 -11.25 -5.66
N LEU A 97 6.29 -11.48 -5.05
CA LEU A 97 5.52 -12.72 -5.23
C LEU A 97 5.13 -12.97 -6.70
N ARG A 98 4.77 -11.92 -7.44
CA ARG A 98 4.38 -12.01 -8.85
C ARG A 98 5.55 -12.21 -9.79
N HIS A 99 6.70 -11.68 -9.43
CA HIS A 99 7.84 -11.57 -10.34
C HIS A 99 9.08 -12.29 -9.78
N LYS A 100 8.90 -13.33 -8.94
CA LYS A 100 9.98 -14.10 -8.32
C LYS A 100 11.06 -14.58 -9.30
N ASP A 101 10.66 -14.90 -10.53
CA ASP A 101 11.57 -15.37 -11.58
C ASP A 101 12.37 -14.23 -12.22
N ILE A 102 11.89 -12.99 -12.10
CA ILE A 102 12.58 -11.76 -12.55
C ILE A 102 13.52 -11.25 -11.47
N VAL A 103 13.11 -11.32 -10.20
CA VAL A 103 13.90 -10.81 -9.05
C VAL A 103 14.87 -11.85 -8.48
N GLY A 104 15.15 -12.95 -9.17
CA GLY A 104 16.18 -13.91 -8.77
C GLY A 104 15.81 -14.79 -7.56
N GLY A 105 14.53 -15.10 -7.37
CA GLY A 105 14.07 -16.09 -6.39
C GLY A 105 13.23 -15.52 -5.25
N GLY A 106 13.26 -14.21 -5.00
CA GLY A 106 12.33 -13.44 -4.14
C GLY A 106 12.19 -13.86 -2.67
N LYS A 107 12.74 -15.01 -2.27
CA LYS A 107 12.58 -15.58 -0.91
C LYS A 107 13.27 -14.72 0.13
N GLU A 108 14.49 -14.28 -0.14
CA GLU A 108 15.26 -13.42 0.76
C GLU A 108 14.59 -12.06 0.94
N ASP A 109 14.10 -11.46 -0.16
CA ASP A 109 13.33 -10.21 -0.12
C ASP A 109 12.06 -10.35 0.74
N LEU A 110 11.29 -11.43 0.54
CA LEU A 110 10.08 -11.68 1.31
C LEU A 110 10.37 -11.94 2.79
N LEU A 111 11.46 -12.64 3.12
CA LEU A 111 11.90 -12.83 4.49
C LEU A 111 12.31 -11.49 5.13
N HIS A 112 13.04 -10.66 4.41
CA HIS A 112 13.40 -9.32 4.88
C HIS A 112 12.15 -8.46 5.12
N ILE A 113 11.20 -8.45 4.19
CA ILE A 113 9.92 -7.75 4.35
C ILE A 113 9.15 -8.28 5.56
N ALA A 114 9.06 -9.60 5.72
CA ALA A 114 8.39 -10.23 6.86
C ALA A 114 9.05 -9.84 8.19
N HIS A 115 10.38 -9.81 8.26
CA HIS A 115 11.11 -9.35 9.42
C HIS A 115 10.84 -7.87 9.74
N VAL A 116 10.84 -7.00 8.74
CA VAL A 116 10.53 -5.57 8.92
C VAL A 116 9.11 -5.39 9.48
N ILE A 117 8.12 -6.08 8.91
CA ILE A 117 6.73 -6.04 9.38
C ILE A 117 6.66 -6.56 10.83
N ALA A 118 7.23 -7.74 11.10
CA ALA A 118 7.16 -8.38 12.42
C ALA A 118 7.82 -7.51 13.50
N LEU A 119 9.00 -6.94 13.22
CA LEU A 119 9.72 -6.08 14.15
C LEU A 119 8.94 -4.79 14.44
N ASN A 120 8.39 -4.12 13.42
CA ASN A 120 7.60 -2.91 13.63
C ASN A 120 6.31 -3.20 14.41
N MET A 121 5.62 -4.29 14.11
CA MET A 121 4.43 -4.72 14.86
C MET A 121 4.77 -5.06 16.31
N LEU A 122 5.90 -5.73 16.56
CA LEU A 122 6.39 -6.03 17.91
C LEU A 122 6.71 -4.76 18.69
N ILE A 123 7.45 -3.81 18.09
CA ILE A 123 7.70 -2.50 18.69
C ILE A 123 6.38 -1.80 19.01
N GLY A 124 5.40 -1.90 18.13
CA GLY A 124 4.08 -1.33 18.34
C GLY A 124 3.31 -1.97 19.49
N LEU A 125 3.45 -3.29 19.70
CA LEU A 125 2.84 -3.97 20.85
C LEU A 125 3.46 -3.53 22.18
N LEU A 126 4.75 -3.15 22.16
CA LEU A 126 5.50 -2.74 23.35
C LEU A 126 5.40 -1.24 23.65
N SER A 127 4.74 -0.44 22.80
CA SER A 127 4.71 1.02 22.90
C SER A 127 3.27 1.56 23.01
N ASN A 128 3.00 2.34 24.04
CA ASN A 128 1.66 2.89 24.36
C ASN A 128 1.18 4.03 23.43
N GLY A 129 1.79 4.21 22.26
CA GLY A 129 1.43 5.25 21.30
C GLY A 129 1.43 4.80 19.84
N ILE A 130 1.58 3.49 19.59
CA ILE A 130 1.62 2.94 18.24
C ILE A 130 0.33 2.17 17.96
N ASP A 131 -0.27 2.49 16.81
CA ASP A 131 -1.53 1.91 16.39
C ASP A 131 -1.32 0.71 15.45
N ASN A 132 -1.15 -0.47 16.04
CA ASN A 132 -0.95 -1.71 15.29
C ASN A 132 -2.16 -2.10 14.44
N TRP A 133 -3.38 -1.74 14.83
CA TRP A 133 -4.57 -1.96 13.99
C TRP A 133 -4.53 -1.07 12.75
N GLY A 134 -4.04 0.16 12.90
CA GLY A 134 -3.71 1.04 11.78
C GLY A 134 -2.66 0.43 10.85
N HIS A 135 -1.55 -0.09 11.39
CA HIS A 135 -0.50 -0.73 10.58
C HIS A 135 -1.01 -1.96 9.82
N LEU A 136 -1.75 -2.85 10.49
CA LEU A 136 -2.35 -4.03 9.88
C LEU A 136 -3.35 -3.66 8.79
N GLY A 137 -4.23 -2.68 9.03
CA GLY A 137 -5.20 -2.21 8.06
C GLY A 137 -4.54 -1.60 6.82
N GLY A 138 -3.46 -0.84 7.05
CA GLY A 138 -2.64 -0.29 5.97
C GLY A 138 -1.97 -1.37 5.13
N LEU A 139 -1.36 -2.38 5.78
CA LEU A 139 -0.75 -3.53 5.11
C LEU A 139 -1.76 -4.28 4.23
N ILE A 140 -2.92 -4.64 4.81
CA ILE A 140 -3.97 -5.38 4.08
C ILE A 140 -4.51 -4.54 2.92
N GLY A 141 -4.80 -3.26 3.17
CA GLY A 141 -5.27 -2.33 2.13
C GLY A 141 -4.27 -2.17 0.99
N GLY A 142 -2.98 -2.05 1.30
CA GLY A 142 -1.92 -1.93 0.31
C GLY A 142 -1.69 -3.22 -0.48
N VAL A 143 -1.73 -4.38 0.17
CA VAL A 143 -1.68 -5.69 -0.51
C VAL A 143 -2.87 -5.84 -1.46
N ALA A 144 -4.09 -5.54 -1.01
CA ALA A 144 -5.29 -5.65 -1.83
C ALA A 144 -5.26 -4.67 -3.02
N ALA A 145 -4.89 -3.41 -2.80
CA ALA A 145 -4.75 -2.42 -3.84
C ALA A 145 -3.66 -2.82 -4.84
N SER A 146 -2.46 -3.15 -4.37
CA SER A 146 -1.35 -3.61 -5.21
C SER A 146 -1.71 -4.87 -5.99
N TRP A 147 -2.45 -5.79 -5.40
CA TRP A 147 -2.97 -6.95 -6.13
C TRP A 147 -3.91 -6.53 -7.25
N LEU A 148 -4.82 -5.59 -7.02
CA LEU A 148 -5.77 -5.18 -8.05
C LEU A 148 -5.10 -4.38 -9.18
N ILE A 149 -4.29 -3.37 -8.84
CA ILE A 149 -3.81 -2.35 -9.77
C ILE A 149 -2.32 -2.43 -10.07
N GLY A 150 -1.53 -3.08 -9.21
CA GLY A 150 -0.08 -3.20 -9.37
C GLY A 150 0.30 -4.02 -10.60
N PRO A 151 1.54 -3.86 -11.10
CA PRO A 151 1.97 -4.54 -12.31
C PRO A 151 1.87 -6.06 -12.16
N ALA A 152 1.51 -6.70 -13.27
CA ALA A 152 1.57 -8.14 -13.44
C ALA A 152 2.21 -8.42 -14.81
N TRP A 153 3.52 -8.26 -14.87
CA TRP A 153 4.29 -8.35 -16.10
C TRP A 153 4.36 -9.79 -16.60
N LYS A 154 4.05 -9.97 -17.88
CA LYS A 154 4.20 -11.24 -18.59
C LYS A 154 5.20 -11.07 -19.71
N HIS A 155 6.07 -12.07 -19.87
CA HIS A 155 7.01 -12.11 -20.98
C HIS A 155 6.25 -12.49 -22.26
N GLU A 156 6.27 -11.64 -23.28
CA GLU A 156 5.59 -11.93 -24.55
C GLU A 156 6.55 -12.34 -25.66
N SER A 157 7.70 -11.67 -25.80
CA SER A 157 8.68 -12.00 -26.84
C SER A 157 10.02 -11.31 -26.61
N THR A 158 11.05 -11.83 -27.26
CA THR A 158 12.32 -11.13 -27.45
C THR A 158 12.23 -10.35 -28.76
N SER A 159 12.33 -9.03 -28.69
CA SER A 159 12.41 -8.16 -29.86
C SER A 159 13.65 -8.50 -30.71
N ARG A 160 13.65 -8.11 -32.00
CA ARG A 160 14.75 -8.37 -32.94
C ARG A 160 16.11 -7.81 -32.49
N ASP A 161 16.09 -6.83 -31.60
CA ASP A 161 17.24 -6.21 -30.94
C ASP A 161 17.66 -6.90 -29.63
N GLY A 162 17.04 -8.04 -29.27
CA GLY A 162 17.35 -8.80 -28.06
C GLY A 162 16.62 -8.32 -26.80
N ARG A 163 15.80 -7.26 -26.87
CA ARG A 163 15.06 -6.74 -25.70
C ARG A 163 13.86 -7.63 -25.37
N ARG A 164 13.73 -8.00 -24.10
CA ARG A 164 12.55 -8.71 -23.59
C ARG A 164 11.39 -7.74 -23.46
N LEU A 165 10.32 -7.97 -24.22
CA LEU A 165 9.10 -7.17 -24.16
C LEU A 165 8.18 -7.77 -23.10
N PHE A 166 7.81 -6.93 -22.13
CA PHE A 166 6.85 -7.28 -21.09
C PHE A 166 5.54 -6.55 -21.34
N THR A 167 4.42 -7.27 -21.21
CA THR A 167 3.10 -6.65 -21.16
C THR A 167 2.56 -6.69 -19.75
N ASP A 168 1.99 -5.57 -19.35
CA ASP A 168 1.35 -5.47 -18.05
C ASP A 168 -0.09 -5.98 -18.12
N SER A 169 -0.37 -7.01 -17.34
CA SER A 169 -1.65 -7.70 -17.30
C SER A 169 -2.36 -7.57 -15.95
N ALA A 170 -2.17 -6.42 -15.28
CA ALA A 170 -2.80 -6.09 -14.00
C ALA A 170 -4.29 -6.50 -13.97
N PRO A 171 -4.78 -7.15 -12.88
CA PRO A 171 -6.14 -7.67 -12.80
C PRO A 171 -7.23 -6.62 -13.10
N LEU A 172 -7.00 -5.35 -12.74
CA LEU A 172 -7.90 -4.24 -13.05
C LEU A 172 -8.29 -4.19 -14.54
N TYR A 173 -7.36 -4.46 -15.45
CA TYR A 173 -7.63 -4.41 -16.89
C TYR A 173 -8.68 -5.43 -17.34
N LYS A 174 -8.83 -6.54 -16.63
CA LYS A 174 -9.86 -7.55 -16.93
C LYS A 174 -11.26 -7.09 -16.55
N LEU A 175 -11.39 -6.27 -15.51
CA LEU A 175 -12.68 -5.72 -15.07
C LEU A 175 -13.26 -4.72 -16.08
N PHE A 176 -12.40 -3.99 -16.78
CA PHE A 176 -12.80 -3.02 -17.82
C PHE A 176 -12.76 -3.59 -19.23
N LYS A 177 -12.35 -4.85 -19.41
CA LYS A 177 -12.42 -5.53 -20.72
C LYS A 177 -13.87 -5.89 -21.00
N ASN A 178 -14.64 -4.88 -21.43
CA ASN A 178 -16.01 -5.04 -21.92
C ASN A 178 -16.03 -6.18 -22.95
N LYS A 179 -17.03 -7.08 -22.81
CA LYS A 179 -17.36 -8.09 -23.81
C LYS A 179 -17.65 -7.39 -25.14
N ARG A 180 -16.63 -7.17 -25.98
CA ARG A 180 -16.85 -6.82 -27.38
C ARG A 180 -17.46 -8.07 -28.01
N VAL A 181 -18.79 -8.14 -28.05
CA VAL A 181 -19.51 -9.11 -28.87
C VAL A 181 -19.02 -8.89 -30.30
N PRO A 182 -18.47 -9.90 -31.00
CA PRO A 182 -18.12 -9.75 -32.39
C PRO A 182 -19.38 -9.33 -33.15
N LYS A 183 -19.35 -8.18 -33.85
CA LYS A 183 -20.37 -7.89 -34.85
C LYS A 183 -20.28 -9.01 -35.89
N GLN A 184 -21.24 -9.94 -35.88
CA GLN A 184 -21.46 -10.82 -37.01
C GLN A 184 -21.96 -9.93 -38.16
N TRP A 185 -21.16 -9.82 -39.21
CA TRP A 185 -21.61 -9.24 -40.47
C TRP A 185 -22.51 -10.29 -41.12
N LYS A 186 -23.78 -9.94 -41.31
CA LYS A 186 -24.71 -10.70 -42.15
C LYS A 186 -24.54 -10.29 -43.59
#